data_AF-A0A7Y2VEK8-F1
#
_entry.id   AF-A0A7Y2VEK8-F1
#
_cell.length_a   1.000
_cell.length_b   1.000
_cell.length_c   1.000
_cell.angle_alpha   90.00
_cell.angle_beta   90.00
_cell.angle_gamma   90.00
#
_symmetry.space_group_name_H-M   'P 1'
#
loop_
_entity.id
_entity.type
_entity.pdbx_description
1 polymer ?
#
loop_
_entity_poly.entity_id
_entity_poly.type
_entity_poly.pdbx_seq_one_letter_code
_entity_poly.pdbx_strand_id
1 'polypeptide(L)'
;MEEKKLDVKSIIGFVLIFVILIGWFYLNQPTPEELEAQKAQQEQVVAPVTEERPDTTTTVLEQPQVDLKDSLAVANYQKSVGDFSYTPVREGVTVLENDRLYLEINNKGGQITEARMKQFVTYDSIPVYLVKEGNADFGLSFTTTDNRVLQTNTLFFEPQLSQNGDNQVLSMRAKVSENQFLEYRYEMKPDDYLLDFTIRSRGLN
;
A
#
# COMPACT_ATOMS: atom_id res chain seq x y z
N MET A 1 -52.58 9.25 -11.27
CA MET A 1 -51.66 8.10 -11.41
C MET A 1 -51.84 7.57 -12.82
N GLU A 2 -50.79 7.60 -13.63
CA GLU A 2 -50.85 7.09 -15.00
C GLU A 2 -50.71 5.56 -14.97
N GLU A 3 -51.77 4.86 -15.34
CA GLU A 3 -51.76 3.44 -15.63
C GLU A 3 -50.83 3.18 -16.83
N LYS A 4 -49.60 2.73 -16.58
CA LYS A 4 -48.69 2.27 -17.64
C LYS A 4 -49.23 0.97 -18.23
N LYS A 5 -50.11 1.10 -19.23
CA LYS A 5 -50.53 -0.01 -20.08
C LYS A 5 -49.29 -0.54 -20.79
N LEU A 6 -48.87 -1.76 -20.46
CA LEU A 6 -47.77 -2.45 -21.12
C LEU A 6 -48.01 -2.44 -22.63
N ASP A 7 -47.08 -1.85 -23.39
CA ASP A 7 -47.15 -1.82 -24.84
C ASP A 7 -46.91 -3.24 -25.37
N VAL A 8 -47.89 -3.76 -26.11
CA VAL A 8 -47.85 -5.09 -26.73
C VAL A 8 -46.60 -5.23 -27.60
N LYS A 9 -46.12 -4.14 -28.23
CA LYS A 9 -44.87 -4.13 -29.00
C LYS A 9 -43.63 -4.29 -28.11
N SER A 10 -43.65 -3.72 -26.90
CA SER A 10 -42.57 -3.86 -25.92
C SER A 10 -42.50 -5.27 -25.33
N ILE A 11 -43.65 -5.93 -25.13
CA ILE A 11 -43.70 -7.34 -24.71
C ILE A 11 -43.13 -8.26 -25.79
N ILE A 12 -43.51 -8.04 -27.06
CA ILE A 12 -42.98 -8.80 -28.20
C ILE A 12 -41.46 -8.62 -28.31
N GLY A 13 -40.95 -7.41 -28.10
CA GLY A 13 -39.51 -7.14 -28.07
C GLY A 13 -38.77 -7.90 -26.97
N PHE A 14 -39.34 -7.96 -25.76
CA PHE A 14 -38.74 -8.70 -24.64
C PHE A 14 -38.70 -10.20 -24.89
N VAL A 15 -39.77 -10.76 -25.49
CA VAL A 15 -39.82 -12.18 -25.88
C VAL A 15 -38.76 -12.50 -26.96
N LEU A 16 -38.58 -11.63 -27.95
CA LEU A 16 -37.53 -11.80 -28.97
C LEU A 16 -36.13 -11.78 -28.38
N ILE A 17 -35.84 -10.84 -27.47
CA ILE A 17 -34.54 -10.78 -26.77
C ILE A 17 -34.31 -12.05 -25.94
N PHE A 18 -35.34 -12.54 -25.26
CA PHE A 18 -35.24 -13.76 -24.44
C PHE A 18 -34.93 -15.00 -25.28
N VAL A 19 -35.55 -15.14 -26.46
CA VAL A 19 -35.27 -16.24 -27.39
C VAL A 19 -33.84 -16.15 -27.94
N ILE A 20 -33.35 -14.94 -28.26
CA ILE A 20 -31.96 -14.74 -28.73
C ILE A 20 -30.97 -15.11 -27.63
N LEU A 21 -31.22 -14.72 -26.37
CA LEU A 21 -30.34 -15.03 -25.24
C LEU A 21 -30.28 -16.54 -24.95
N ILE A 22 -31.42 -17.24 -25.02
CA ILE A 22 -31.44 -18.70 -24.88
C ILE A 22 -30.67 -19.37 -26.03
N GLY A 23 -30.86 -18.91 -27.27
CA GLY A 23 -30.12 -19.41 -28.42
C GLY A 23 -28.62 -19.17 -28.29
N TRP A 24 -28.21 -17.98 -27.85
CA TRP A 24 -26.81 -17.62 -27.61
C TRP A 24 -26.19 -18.47 -26.50
N PHE A 25 -26.90 -18.68 -25.38
CA PHE A 25 -26.43 -19.52 -24.28
C PHE A 25 -26.24 -20.99 -24.70
N TYR A 26 -27.11 -21.52 -25.55
CA TYR A 26 -27.00 -22.88 -26.05
C TYR A 26 -25.86 -23.04 -27.08
N LEU A 27 -25.59 -22.00 -27.87
CA LEU A 27 -24.53 -22.02 -28.88
C LEU A 27 -23.13 -21.76 -28.28
N ASN A 28 -23.06 -21.00 -27.18
CA ASN A 28 -21.82 -20.66 -26.47
C ASN A 28 -21.60 -21.48 -25.19
N GLN A 29 -22.31 -22.59 -25.01
CA GLN A 29 -22.07 -23.50 -23.89
C GLN A 29 -20.70 -24.18 -24.10
N PRO A 30 -19.73 -24.02 -23.18
CA PRO A 30 -18.41 -24.64 -23.33
C PRO A 30 -18.54 -26.16 -23.31
N THR A 31 -17.80 -26.84 -24.18
CA THR A 31 -17.82 -28.30 -24.27
C THR A 31 -17.14 -28.92 -23.04
N PRO A 32 -17.49 -30.16 -22.67
CA PRO A 32 -16.90 -30.83 -21.50
C PRO A 32 -15.36 -30.88 -21.54
N GLU A 33 -14.78 -31.02 -22.74
CA GLU A 33 -13.33 -31.01 -22.98
C GLU A 33 -12.66 -29.68 -22.63
N GLU A 34 -13.30 -28.54 -22.92
CA GLU A 34 -12.76 -27.21 -22.57
C GLU A 34 -12.89 -26.91 -21.07
N LEU A 35 -13.88 -27.50 -20.40
CA LEU A 35 -14.03 -27.44 -18.94
C LEU A 35 -12.97 -28.28 -18.22
N GLU A 36 -12.62 -29.45 -18.77
CA GLU A 36 -11.55 -30.30 -18.27
C GLU A 36 -10.17 -29.69 -18.54
N ALA A 37 -9.95 -29.05 -19.69
CA ALA A 37 -8.72 -28.33 -19.98
C ALA A 37 -8.49 -27.12 -19.03
N GLN A 38 -9.55 -26.40 -18.65
CA GLN A 38 -9.49 -25.32 -17.66
C GLN A 38 -9.25 -25.85 -16.24
N LYS A 39 -9.83 -27.01 -15.87
CA LYS A 39 -9.55 -27.67 -14.60
C LYS A 39 -8.12 -28.23 -14.54
N ALA A 40 -7.62 -28.80 -15.63
CA ALA A 40 -6.24 -29.29 -15.73
C ALA A 40 -5.21 -28.15 -15.71
N GLN A 41 -5.54 -26.98 -16.28
CA GLN A 41 -4.72 -25.77 -16.15
C GLN A 41 -4.76 -25.20 -14.73
N GLN A 42 -5.90 -25.28 -14.02
CA GLN A 42 -5.97 -24.92 -12.61
C GLN A 42 -5.20 -25.91 -11.72
N GLU A 43 -5.24 -27.23 -11.99
CA GLU A 43 -4.53 -28.26 -11.21
C GLU A 43 -3.01 -28.28 -11.44
N GLN A 44 -2.52 -27.86 -12.62
CA GLN A 44 -1.07 -27.66 -12.85
C GLN A 44 -0.48 -26.49 -12.05
N VAL A 45 -1.31 -25.60 -11.50
CA VAL A 45 -0.87 -24.52 -10.60
C VAL A 45 -0.81 -24.99 -9.13
N VAL A 46 -1.29 -26.22 -8.80
CA VAL A 46 -1.42 -26.69 -7.40
C VAL A 46 -0.79 -28.06 -7.11
N ALA A 47 0.11 -28.57 -7.95
CA ALA A 47 0.95 -29.73 -7.60
C ALA A 47 2.26 -29.28 -6.91
N PRO A 48 2.69 -29.97 -5.83
CA PRO A 48 3.60 -29.43 -4.84
C PRO A 48 5.06 -29.50 -5.31
N VAL A 49 5.72 -28.34 -5.34
CA VAL A 49 7.18 -28.31 -5.24
C VAL A 49 7.51 -28.62 -3.78
N THR A 50 7.70 -29.91 -3.49
CA THR A 50 8.47 -30.38 -2.34
C THR A 50 9.93 -29.99 -2.58
N GLU A 51 10.24 -28.74 -2.29
CA GLU A 51 11.55 -28.33 -1.83
C GLU A 51 11.35 -27.83 -0.40
N GLU A 52 12.18 -28.35 0.49
CA GLU A 52 12.17 -28.16 1.95
C GLU A 52 12.02 -26.67 2.31
N ARG A 53 10.78 -26.23 2.56
CA ARG A 53 10.52 -24.97 3.26
C ARG A 53 10.67 -25.25 4.75
N PRO A 54 11.60 -24.59 5.47
CA PRO A 54 11.47 -24.54 6.91
C PRO A 54 10.12 -23.89 7.22
N ASP A 55 9.40 -24.46 8.20
CA ASP A 55 8.18 -23.90 8.76
C ASP A 55 8.38 -22.43 9.08
N THR A 56 8.02 -21.57 8.13
CA THR A 56 7.88 -20.14 8.37
C THR A 56 6.41 -19.98 8.69
N THR A 57 6.06 -20.29 9.94
CA THR A 57 5.15 -19.43 10.69
C THR A 57 5.43 -18.02 10.20
N THR A 58 4.42 -17.30 9.70
CA THR A 58 4.54 -15.87 9.44
C THR A 58 4.79 -15.19 10.78
N THR A 59 6.02 -15.31 11.27
CA THR A 59 6.67 -14.34 12.10
C THR A 59 6.61 -13.10 11.23
N VAL A 60 5.67 -12.21 11.53
CA VAL A 60 5.89 -10.79 11.30
C VAL A 60 7.34 -10.58 11.67
N LEU A 61 8.20 -10.34 10.67
CA LEU A 61 9.60 -10.07 10.94
C LEU A 61 9.56 -8.88 11.88
N GLU A 62 9.80 -9.13 13.15
CA GLU A 62 9.98 -8.11 14.17
C GLU A 62 11.20 -7.35 13.69
N GLN A 63 10.95 -6.29 12.90
CA GLN A 63 12.00 -5.45 12.39
C GLN A 63 12.75 -4.96 13.62
N PRO A 64 14.06 -5.24 13.77
CA PRO A 64 14.80 -4.99 15.01
C PRO A 64 14.47 -3.59 15.51
N GLN A 65 13.73 -3.51 16.62
CA GLN A 65 13.36 -2.23 17.20
C GLN A 65 14.62 -1.68 17.88
N VAL A 66 14.95 -0.44 17.58
CA VAL A 66 16.10 0.20 18.21
C VAL A 66 15.61 0.68 19.57
N ASP A 67 15.96 -0.04 20.64
CA ASP A 67 15.63 0.41 21.99
C ASP A 67 16.34 1.74 22.25
N LEU A 68 15.59 2.83 22.21
CA LEU A 68 16.11 4.19 22.41
C LEU A 68 16.66 4.42 23.82
N LYS A 69 16.33 3.54 24.79
CA LYS A 69 16.85 3.59 26.15
C LYS A 69 18.19 2.86 26.29
N ASP A 70 18.53 1.98 25.35
CA ASP A 70 19.83 1.33 25.29
C ASP A 70 20.80 2.14 24.42
N SER A 71 21.76 2.79 25.07
CA SER A 71 22.80 3.57 24.40
C SER A 71 23.65 2.72 23.46
N LEU A 72 23.85 1.42 23.74
CA LEU A 72 24.59 0.53 22.85
C LEU A 72 23.78 0.21 21.59
N ALA A 73 22.47 -0.01 21.71
CA ALA A 73 21.59 -0.23 20.57
C ALA A 73 21.58 0.98 19.62
N VAL A 74 21.47 2.19 20.16
CA VAL A 74 21.54 3.43 19.37
C VAL A 74 22.90 3.60 18.71
N ALA A 75 24.01 3.34 19.41
CA ALA A 75 25.34 3.43 18.83
C ALA A 75 25.59 2.40 17.71
N ASN A 76 25.07 1.17 17.87
CA ASN A 76 25.16 0.14 16.85
C ASN A 76 24.33 0.50 15.61
N TYR A 77 23.13 1.06 15.81
CA TYR A 77 22.32 1.60 14.73
C TYR A 77 23.06 2.69 13.96
N GLN A 78 23.60 3.69 14.65
CA GLN A 78 24.34 4.79 14.00
C GLN A 78 25.50 4.27 13.14
N LYS A 79 26.23 3.26 13.63
CA LYS A 79 27.30 2.60 12.85
C LYS A 79 26.76 1.86 11.62
N SER A 80 25.61 1.20 11.73
CA SER A 80 25.05 0.43 10.61
C SER A 80 24.49 1.33 9.50
N VAL A 81 24.03 2.54 9.82
CA VAL A 81 23.49 3.49 8.83
C VAL A 81 24.48 4.58 8.40
N GLY A 82 25.64 4.66 9.06
CA GLY A 82 26.73 5.60 8.76
C GLY A 82 26.26 7.03 8.65
N ASP A 83 26.50 7.71 7.52
CA ASP A 83 26.15 9.13 7.36
C ASP A 83 24.67 9.44 7.62
N PHE A 84 23.75 8.49 7.39
CA PHE A 84 22.33 8.67 7.71
C PHE A 84 22.03 8.71 9.22
N SER A 85 23.02 8.42 10.06
CA SER A 85 22.96 8.61 11.53
C SER A 85 22.79 10.06 11.95
N TYR A 86 23.00 11.00 11.02
CA TYR A 86 22.68 12.40 11.21
C TYR A 86 21.20 12.63 11.52
N THR A 87 20.31 11.79 11.00
CA THR A 87 18.88 11.85 11.34
C THR A 87 18.66 11.42 12.79
N PRO A 88 17.97 12.21 13.63
CA PRO A 88 17.67 11.82 14.99
C PRO A 88 16.83 10.54 15.04
N VAL A 89 17.30 9.56 15.82
CA VAL A 89 16.56 8.31 16.06
C VAL A 89 15.37 8.62 16.97
N ARG A 90 14.18 8.74 16.38
CA ARG A 90 12.93 9.02 17.10
C ARG A 90 11.82 8.14 16.58
N GLU A 91 11.33 7.26 17.45
CA GLU A 91 10.10 6.54 17.19
C GLU A 91 8.90 7.49 17.21
N GLY A 92 7.86 7.09 16.50
CA GLY A 92 6.62 7.85 16.43
C GLY A 92 5.97 7.74 15.05
N VAL A 93 4.73 8.20 15.00
CA VAL A 93 3.95 8.33 13.78
C VAL A 93 3.59 9.79 13.57
N THR A 94 3.52 10.20 12.31
CA THR A 94 3.00 11.49 11.90
C THR A 94 1.68 11.29 11.17
N VAL A 95 0.65 12.01 11.60
CA VAL A 95 -0.67 11.95 10.99
C VAL A 95 -0.73 12.92 9.81
N LEU A 96 -1.22 12.43 8.67
CA LEU A 96 -1.55 13.21 7.48
C LEU A 96 -3.00 12.89 7.10
N GLU A 97 -3.90 13.87 7.18
CA GLU A 97 -5.31 13.65 6.91
C GLU A 97 -5.96 14.82 6.16
N ASN A 98 -7.04 14.52 5.44
CA ASN A 98 -7.90 15.49 4.77
C ASN A 98 -9.39 15.12 5.06
N ASP A 99 -10.35 15.59 4.25
CA ASP A 99 -11.77 15.30 4.49
C ASP A 99 -12.17 13.83 4.19
N ARG A 100 -11.35 13.12 3.41
CA ARG A 100 -11.65 11.80 2.84
C ARG A 100 -10.76 10.67 3.35
N LEU A 101 -9.51 10.96 3.68
CA LEU A 101 -8.46 10.03 4.04
C LEU A 101 -7.78 10.44 5.34
N TYR A 102 -7.40 9.43 6.11
CA TYR A 102 -6.56 9.53 7.29
C TYR A 102 -5.39 8.56 7.14
N LEU A 103 -4.16 9.06 7.29
CA LEU A 103 -2.93 8.30 7.16
C LEU A 103 -2.06 8.47 8.41
N GLU A 104 -1.43 7.38 8.84
CA GLU A 104 -0.34 7.38 9.81
C GLU A 104 0.95 6.95 9.12
N ILE A 105 1.97 7.80 9.21
CA ILE A 105 3.28 7.57 8.60
C ILE A 105 4.29 7.38 9.71
N ASN A 106 4.98 6.24 9.72
CA ASN A 106 5.98 5.93 10.74
C ASN A 106 7.30 6.65 10.44
N ASN A 107 7.91 7.24 11.48
CA ASN A 107 9.23 7.86 11.37
C ASN A 107 10.31 6.84 10.99
N LYS A 108 10.19 5.58 11.42
CA LYS A 108 11.02 4.48 10.95
C LYS A 108 10.45 3.94 9.64
N GLY A 109 11.27 3.88 8.61
CA GLY A 109 10.84 3.48 7.27
C GLY A 109 10.24 4.61 6.44
N GLY A 110 9.74 5.67 7.08
CA GLY A 110 9.00 6.72 6.41
C GLY A 110 7.72 6.21 5.73
N GLN A 111 7.22 5.04 6.12
CA GLN A 111 6.16 4.32 5.42
C GLN A 111 4.79 4.51 6.08
N ILE A 112 3.72 4.30 5.31
CA ILE A 112 2.35 4.33 5.81
C ILE A 112 2.08 3.06 6.61
N THR A 113 1.72 3.21 7.88
CA THR A 113 1.35 2.08 8.77
C THR A 113 -0.16 1.92 8.94
N GLU A 114 -0.91 3.00 8.71
CA GLU A 114 -2.37 2.98 8.70
C GLU A 114 -2.88 3.93 7.61
N ALA A 115 -3.87 3.48 6.84
CA ALA A 115 -4.60 4.29 5.88
C ALA A 115 -6.07 3.91 5.92
N ARG A 116 -6.94 4.85 6.25
CA ARG A 116 -8.39 4.62 6.32
C ARG A 116 -9.19 5.68 5.58
N MET A 117 -10.33 5.25 5.05
CA MET A 117 -11.26 6.12 4.35
C MET A 117 -12.29 6.67 5.33
N LYS A 118 -12.30 8.00 5.56
CA LYS A 118 -13.12 8.66 6.59
C LYS A 118 -14.63 8.58 6.31
N GLN A 119 -15.02 8.45 5.05
CA GLN A 119 -16.42 8.46 4.61
C GLN A 119 -17.03 7.07 4.41
N PHE A 120 -16.27 6.00 4.65
CA PHE A 120 -16.72 4.64 4.41
C PHE A 120 -16.57 3.77 5.64
N VAL A 121 -17.62 2.98 5.87
CA VAL A 121 -17.64 1.92 6.86
C VAL A 121 -18.03 0.61 6.19
N THR A 122 -17.58 -0.49 6.75
CA THR A 122 -17.99 -1.85 6.38
C THR A 122 -19.43 -2.12 6.84
N TYR A 123 -19.97 -3.28 6.49
CA TYR A 123 -21.37 -3.65 6.79
C TYR A 123 -21.69 -3.69 8.30
N ASP A 124 -20.66 -3.87 9.13
CA ASP A 124 -20.69 -3.88 10.59
C ASP A 124 -20.30 -2.53 11.22
N SER A 125 -20.28 -1.45 10.42
CA SER A 125 -19.99 -0.07 10.86
C SER A 125 -18.55 0.19 11.32
N ILE A 126 -17.59 -0.65 10.93
CA ILE A 126 -16.15 -0.43 11.18
C ILE A 126 -15.57 0.45 10.05
N PRO A 127 -14.67 1.42 10.33
CA PRO A 127 -14.01 2.19 9.27
C PRO A 127 -13.31 1.30 8.24
N VAL A 128 -13.37 1.67 6.96
CA VAL A 128 -12.65 0.95 5.91
C VAL A 128 -11.16 1.30 5.96
N TYR A 129 -10.32 0.29 6.17
CA TYR A 129 -8.86 0.39 6.15
C TYR A 129 -8.31 -0.14 4.82
N LEU A 130 -7.45 0.65 4.19
CA LEU A 130 -6.62 0.24 3.04
C LEU A 130 -5.29 -0.35 3.50
N VAL A 131 -4.73 0.24 4.57
CA VAL A 131 -3.53 -0.24 5.27
C VAL A 131 -3.87 -0.26 6.77
N LYS A 132 -3.50 -1.32 7.47
CA LYS A 132 -3.78 -1.47 8.91
C LYS A 132 -2.66 -2.27 9.57
N GLU A 133 -2.27 -1.86 10.77
CA GLU A 133 -1.29 -2.59 11.61
C GLU A 133 0.03 -2.87 10.86
N GLY A 134 0.46 -1.94 9.98
CA GLY A 134 1.72 -2.09 9.25
C GLY A 134 1.74 -3.26 8.25
N ASN A 135 0.58 -3.69 7.76
CA ASN A 135 0.48 -4.76 6.75
C ASN A 135 0.97 -4.35 5.34
N ALA A 136 1.54 -3.16 5.20
CA ALA A 136 2.18 -2.67 3.99
C ALA A 136 3.70 -2.71 4.17
N ASP A 137 4.40 -3.25 3.16
CA ASP A 137 5.86 -3.22 3.10
C ASP A 137 6.30 -2.32 1.94
N PHE A 138 6.94 -1.21 2.27
CA PHE A 138 7.48 -0.28 1.29
C PHE A 138 8.89 0.14 1.66
N GLY A 139 9.81 -0.01 0.71
CA GLY A 139 11.22 0.16 0.93
C GLY A 139 12.02 0.37 -0.34
N LEU A 140 13.08 1.17 -0.22
CA LEU A 140 14.14 1.24 -1.22
C LEU A 140 15.39 0.57 -0.66
N SER A 141 16.08 -0.19 -1.51
CA SER A 141 17.43 -0.69 -1.25
C SER A 141 18.42 0.11 -2.09
N PHE A 142 19.44 0.67 -1.48
CA PHE A 142 20.47 1.44 -2.17
C PHE A 142 21.85 1.23 -1.55
N THR A 143 22.89 1.50 -2.33
CA THR A 143 24.28 1.38 -1.89
C THR A 143 24.90 2.76 -1.72
N THR A 144 25.54 3.00 -0.59
CA THR A 144 26.26 4.25 -0.29
C THR A 144 27.66 4.25 -0.92
N THR A 145 28.30 5.42 -0.96
CA THR A 145 29.67 5.59 -1.49
C THR A 145 30.74 4.82 -0.72
N ASP A 146 30.50 4.50 0.56
CA ASP A 146 31.36 3.61 1.35
C ASP A 146 30.96 2.13 1.24
N ASN A 147 30.22 1.79 0.17
CA ASN A 147 29.85 0.43 -0.22
C ASN A 147 28.94 -0.31 0.78
N ARG A 148 28.11 0.44 1.51
CA ARG A 148 27.12 -0.09 2.45
C ARG A 148 25.78 -0.24 1.77
N VAL A 149 25.13 -1.38 1.94
CA VAL A 149 23.76 -1.58 1.46
C VAL A 149 22.79 -1.15 2.56
N LEU A 150 21.93 -0.19 2.24
CA LEU A 150 20.92 0.36 3.15
C LEU A 150 19.52 0.12 2.61
N GLN A 151 18.60 -0.05 3.55
CA GLN A 151 17.18 -0.28 3.28
C GLN A 151 16.41 0.80 4.01
N THR A 152 15.55 1.53 3.30
CA THR A 152 14.85 2.66 3.92
C THR A 152 13.95 2.23 5.06
N ASN A 153 13.41 0.99 5.06
CA ASN A 153 12.59 0.43 6.14
C ASN A 153 13.29 0.46 7.51
N THR A 154 14.63 0.45 7.52
CA THR A 154 15.43 0.51 8.75
C THR A 154 15.93 1.92 9.06
N LEU A 155 15.80 2.88 8.14
CA LEU A 155 16.20 4.27 8.34
C LEU A 155 15.12 5.03 9.14
N PHE A 156 15.57 5.94 10.00
CA PHE A 156 14.68 6.94 10.59
C PHE A 156 14.61 8.15 9.67
N PHE A 157 13.41 8.73 9.60
CA PHE A 157 13.06 9.91 8.84
C PHE A 157 12.55 10.98 9.81
N GLU A 158 12.93 12.22 9.56
CA GLU A 158 12.43 13.38 10.27
C GLU A 158 11.19 13.94 9.54
N PRO A 159 10.02 14.01 10.20
CA PRO A 159 8.81 14.54 9.59
C PRO A 159 8.79 16.07 9.58
N GLN A 160 8.29 16.65 8.49
CA GLN A 160 7.98 18.06 8.37
C GLN A 160 6.67 18.26 7.62
N LEU A 161 5.66 18.78 8.31
CA LEU A 161 4.39 19.20 7.69
C LEU A 161 4.51 20.61 7.09
N SER A 162 3.88 20.79 5.95
CA SER A 162 3.79 22.06 5.24
C SER A 162 2.52 22.10 4.38
N GLN A 163 2.28 23.25 3.75
CA GLN A 163 1.19 23.43 2.80
C GLN A 163 1.74 23.87 1.45
N ASN A 164 1.09 23.42 0.39
CA ASN A 164 1.35 23.83 -0.99
C ASN A 164 0.04 24.30 -1.62
N GLY A 165 -0.25 25.59 -1.50
CA GLY A 165 -1.61 26.09 -1.72
C GLY A 165 -2.57 25.46 -0.70
N ASP A 166 -3.64 24.84 -1.18
CA ASP A 166 -4.62 24.15 -0.33
C ASP A 166 -4.20 22.71 0.02
N ASN A 167 -3.13 22.19 -0.58
CA ASN A 167 -2.68 20.82 -0.35
C ASN A 167 -1.88 20.72 0.94
N GLN A 168 -2.09 19.65 1.70
CA GLN A 168 -1.24 19.30 2.82
C GLN A 168 -0.08 18.44 2.33
N VAL A 169 1.13 18.77 2.79
CA VAL A 169 2.36 18.11 2.37
C VAL A 169 3.12 17.64 3.59
N LEU A 170 3.44 16.35 3.65
CA LEU A 170 4.34 15.75 4.62
C LEU A 170 5.65 15.37 3.93
N SER A 171 6.74 16.00 4.35
CA SER A 171 8.10 15.64 3.98
C SER A 171 8.73 14.80 5.07
N MET A 172 8.99 13.53 4.79
CA MET A 172 9.78 12.64 5.63
C MET A 172 11.22 12.64 5.10
N ARG A 173 12.21 13.08 5.89
CA ARG A 173 13.61 13.18 5.42
C ARG A 173 14.56 12.32 6.23
N ALA A 174 15.24 11.39 5.55
CA ALA A 174 16.43 10.71 6.04
C ALA A 174 17.65 11.53 5.60
N LYS A 175 18.22 12.29 6.53
CA LYS A 175 19.30 13.25 6.35
C LYS A 175 20.67 12.62 6.58
N VAL A 176 21.66 13.07 5.79
CA VAL A 176 23.10 12.86 6.05
C VAL A 176 23.81 14.14 6.48
N SER A 177 23.17 15.30 6.22
CA SER A 177 23.54 16.61 6.74
C SER A 177 22.31 17.54 6.67
N GLU A 178 22.43 18.79 7.12
CA GLU A 178 21.33 19.77 7.04
C GLU A 178 20.74 19.92 5.62
N ASN A 179 21.58 19.80 4.58
CA ASN A 179 21.18 20.08 3.19
C ASN A 179 21.21 18.85 2.27
N GLN A 180 21.59 17.67 2.79
CA GLN A 180 21.68 16.44 2.02
C GLN A 180 20.79 15.36 2.63
N PHE A 181 19.88 14.82 1.84
CA PHE A 181 18.87 13.89 2.34
C PHE A 181 18.19 13.09 1.23
N LEU A 182 17.60 11.97 1.64
CA LEU A 182 16.54 11.26 0.92
C LEU A 182 15.19 11.70 1.51
N GLU A 183 14.27 12.14 0.67
CA GLU A 183 12.95 12.64 1.05
C GLU A 183 11.86 11.77 0.45
N TYR A 184 10.94 11.32 1.30
CA TYR A 184 9.63 10.82 0.95
C TYR A 184 8.64 11.95 1.16
N ARG A 185 8.07 12.44 0.06
CA ARG A 185 7.12 13.54 0.07
C ARG A 185 5.73 13.02 -0.26
N TYR A 186 4.84 13.15 0.71
CA TYR A 186 3.42 12.86 0.60
C TYR A 186 2.67 14.17 0.41
N GLU A 187 1.80 14.25 -0.60
CA GLU A 187 0.95 15.42 -0.84
C GLU A 187 -0.49 14.98 -1.06
N MET A 188 -1.42 15.61 -0.35
CA MET A 188 -2.85 15.34 -0.47
C MET A 188 -3.64 16.64 -0.65
N LYS A 189 -4.65 16.58 -1.52
CA LYS A 189 -5.62 17.66 -1.70
C LYS A 189 -6.72 17.56 -0.62
N PRO A 190 -7.46 18.64 -0.30
CA PRO A 190 -8.46 18.61 0.77
C PRO A 190 -9.59 17.57 0.62
N ASP A 191 -10.11 17.38 -0.59
CA ASP A 191 -11.31 16.56 -0.87
C ASP A 191 -11.01 15.42 -1.88
N ASP A 192 -9.86 14.75 -1.73
CA ASP A 192 -9.42 13.71 -2.67
C ASP A 192 -8.99 12.43 -1.94
N TYR A 193 -9.19 11.29 -2.61
CA TYR A 193 -8.70 9.97 -2.18
C TYR A 193 -7.34 9.62 -2.78
N LEU A 194 -6.81 10.45 -3.68
CA LEU A 194 -5.48 10.26 -4.24
C LEU A 194 -4.40 10.91 -3.37
N LEU A 195 -3.29 10.18 -3.22
CA LEU A 195 -2.10 10.63 -2.53
C LEU A 195 -0.96 10.72 -3.54
N ASP A 196 -0.42 11.92 -3.72
CA ASP A 196 0.78 12.11 -4.52
C ASP A 196 1.99 11.73 -3.66
N PHE A 197 2.75 10.73 -4.14
CA PHE A 197 3.97 10.28 -3.49
C PHE A 197 5.17 10.55 -4.40
N THR A 198 6.19 11.22 -3.87
CA THR A 198 7.43 11.50 -4.60
C THR A 198 8.64 11.17 -3.75
N ILE A 199 9.61 10.50 -4.36
CA ILE A 199 10.93 10.26 -3.76
C ILE A 199 11.90 11.27 -4.35
N ARG A 200 12.65 11.97 -3.49
CA ARG A 200 13.65 12.96 -3.91
C ARG A 200 14.95 12.72 -3.17
N SER A 201 16.07 12.74 -3.88
CA SER A 201 17.38 12.89 -3.29
C SER A 201 17.86 14.32 -3.48
N ARG A 202 18.49 14.88 -2.46
CA ARG A 202 19.15 16.19 -2.55
C ARG A 202 20.59 16.04 -2.10
N GLY A 203 21.54 16.33 -2.99
CA GLY A 203 22.97 16.36 -2.69
C GLY A 203 23.56 15.00 -2.25
N LEU A 204 22.87 13.89 -2.52
CA LEU A 204 23.40 12.53 -2.43
C LEU A 204 23.97 12.15 -3.80
N ASN A 205 25.18 11.58 -3.83
CA ASN A 205 25.89 11.15 -5.04
C ASN A 205 25.98 9.63 -5.12
#